data_AF-A0A511N373-F1
#
_entry.id   AF-A0A511N373-F1
#
_cell.length_a   1.000
_cell.length_b   1.000
_cell.length_c   1.000
_cell.angle_alpha   90.00
_cell.angle_beta   90.00
_cell.angle_gamma   90.00
#
_symmetry.space_group_name_H-M   'P 1'
#
loop_
_entity.id
_entity.type
_entity.pdbx_description
1 polymer ?
#
loop_
_entity_poly.entity_id
_entity_poly.type
_entity_poly.pdbx_seq_one_letter_code
_entity_poly.pdbx_strand_id
1 'polypeptide(L)'
;MLPEQRPQPCAPNPPQTGGPTLYELTFTDANSKNPKVEINAYKQTASGYQKTALTDANGSFTLQRLGVESFSVDSTKKRHLKARYKITNTSGKAIENIAFIPVDTDDDGNPSNNGGNTPTVGNTPIKSLRYFDGSDASSKASNITLMRGQSYDINTDSTSADPTATPFLTGLNVSGITPTAPTGMVIAEVKNYGWQVPGVLPIGGSVNVTLGASYDMAVDGDGKFTPQNDPYSFSILFVFSEEVTTSGITRIHDIQGATASGDAASPLAGNTVTIDGIVTTDLQQASELGGF
;
A
#
# COMPACT_ATOMS: atom_id res chain seq x y z
N MET A 1 -53.65 11.96 0.10
CA MET A 1 -52.76 11.10 -0.71
C MET A 1 -51.47 11.88 -0.90
N LEU A 2 -50.39 11.47 -0.25
CA LEU A 2 -49.05 12.06 -0.46
C LEU A 2 -48.46 11.49 -1.76
N PRO A 3 -47.80 12.30 -2.59
CA PRO A 3 -47.17 11.80 -3.80
C PRO A 3 -45.99 10.88 -3.43
N GLU A 4 -45.98 9.71 -4.05
CA GLU A 4 -44.94 8.68 -3.93
C GLU A 4 -43.61 9.25 -4.47
N GLN A 5 -42.67 9.53 -3.57
CA GLN A 5 -41.34 10.03 -3.93
C GLN A 5 -40.58 8.87 -4.61
N ARG A 6 -40.48 8.91 -5.94
CA ARG A 6 -39.68 7.93 -6.68
C ARG A 6 -38.22 8.08 -6.27
N PRO A 7 -37.49 6.98 -5.97
CA PRO A 7 -36.07 7.05 -5.68
C PRO A 7 -35.34 7.69 -6.86
N GLN A 8 -34.59 8.76 -6.58
CA GLN A 8 -33.74 9.41 -7.58
C GLN A 8 -32.66 8.40 -8.00
N PRO A 9 -32.46 8.16 -9.31
CA PRO A 9 -31.31 7.40 -9.79
C PRO A 9 -30.03 8.06 -9.27
N CYS A 10 -29.16 7.30 -8.61
CA CYS A 10 -27.83 7.77 -8.27
C CYS A 10 -27.14 8.27 -9.54
N ALA A 11 -26.62 9.51 -9.50
CA ALA A 11 -25.90 10.06 -10.63
C ALA A 11 -24.69 9.15 -10.95
N PRO A 12 -24.40 8.84 -12.23
CA PRO A 12 -23.23 8.07 -12.59
C PRO A 12 -21.98 8.82 -12.12
N ASN A 13 -21.12 8.16 -11.36
CA ASN A 13 -19.82 8.75 -10.99
C ASN A 13 -18.99 8.97 -12.27
N PRO A 14 -18.38 10.16 -12.44
CA PRO A 14 -17.54 10.43 -13.61
C PRO A 14 -16.36 9.45 -13.68
N PRO A 15 -15.89 9.06 -14.88
CA PRO A 15 -14.73 8.18 -15.03
C PRO A 15 -13.51 8.78 -14.33
N GLN A 16 -12.91 8.05 -13.38
CA GLN A 16 -11.68 8.48 -12.73
C GLN A 16 -10.51 8.40 -13.73
N THR A 17 -9.85 9.53 -13.97
CA THR A 17 -8.54 9.60 -14.67
C THR A 17 -7.48 8.86 -13.85
N GLY A 18 -6.69 8.01 -14.52
CA GLY A 18 -5.83 6.96 -13.93
C GLY A 18 -4.97 7.38 -12.74
N GLY A 19 -5.43 7.01 -11.56
CA GLY A 19 -4.70 7.08 -10.30
C GLY A 19 -3.78 5.87 -10.10
N PRO A 20 -3.09 5.77 -8.94
CA PRO A 20 -2.19 4.65 -8.67
C PRO A 20 -2.92 3.30 -8.80
N THR A 21 -2.22 2.35 -9.41
CA THR A 21 -2.67 0.97 -9.58
C THR A 21 -2.91 0.31 -8.23
N LEU A 22 -4.01 -0.42 -8.08
CA LEU A 22 -4.25 -1.30 -6.95
C LEU A 22 -3.51 -2.62 -7.10
N TYR A 23 -3.06 -3.15 -5.97
CA TYR A 23 -2.34 -4.41 -5.87
C TYR A 23 -2.99 -5.30 -4.82
N GLU A 24 -2.93 -6.60 -5.05
CA GLU A 24 -3.49 -7.61 -4.17
C GLU A 24 -2.39 -8.58 -3.73
N LEU A 25 -2.07 -8.59 -2.43
CA LEU A 25 -1.20 -9.55 -1.79
C LEU A 25 -2.04 -10.72 -1.28
N THR A 26 -1.96 -11.88 -1.91
CA THR A 26 -2.73 -13.08 -1.52
C THR A 26 -1.85 -14.04 -0.75
N PHE A 27 -2.27 -14.38 0.47
CA PHE A 27 -1.76 -15.52 1.23
C PHE A 27 -2.64 -16.73 0.97
N THR A 28 -2.02 -17.89 0.74
CA THR A 28 -2.70 -19.19 0.65
C THR A 28 -1.94 -20.20 1.51
N ASP A 29 -2.62 -21.21 2.01
CA ASP A 29 -2.00 -22.21 2.90
C ASP A 29 -1.36 -21.54 4.15
N ALA A 30 -1.98 -20.47 4.68
CA ALA A 30 -1.39 -19.62 5.72
C ALA A 30 -1.03 -20.37 7.01
N ASN A 31 -1.74 -21.48 7.28
CA ASN A 31 -1.56 -22.36 8.43
C ASN A 31 -0.54 -23.48 8.20
N SER A 32 -0.02 -23.62 6.98
CA SER A 32 0.85 -24.74 6.61
C SER A 32 2.33 -24.43 6.89
N LYS A 33 3.17 -25.48 6.82
CA LYS A 33 4.64 -25.33 6.82
C LYS A 33 5.18 -24.66 5.55
N ASN A 34 4.38 -24.63 4.48
CA ASN A 34 4.75 -24.10 3.17
C ASN A 34 3.71 -23.07 2.72
N PRO A 35 3.51 -21.97 3.47
CA PRO A 35 2.58 -20.93 3.06
C PRO A 35 2.99 -20.42 1.67
N LYS A 36 2.01 -19.94 0.92
CA LYS A 36 2.23 -19.32 -0.39
C LYS A 36 1.85 -17.86 -0.33
N VAL A 37 2.56 -17.07 -1.11
CA VAL A 37 2.24 -15.67 -1.31
C VAL A 37 2.47 -15.27 -2.75
N GLU A 38 1.58 -14.42 -3.24
CA GLU A 38 1.63 -13.78 -4.55
C GLU A 38 1.16 -12.34 -4.43
N ILE A 39 1.68 -11.46 -5.30
CA ILE A 39 1.14 -10.12 -5.50
C ILE A 39 0.69 -10.01 -6.95
N ASN A 40 -0.54 -9.56 -7.16
CA ASN A 40 -1.10 -9.28 -8.48
C ASN A 40 -1.45 -7.79 -8.60
N ALA A 41 -1.36 -7.23 -9.79
CA ALA A 41 -1.81 -5.87 -10.07
C ALA A 41 -3.19 -5.88 -10.74
N TYR A 42 -4.03 -4.90 -10.42
CA TYR A 42 -5.24 -4.64 -11.18
C TYR A 42 -4.92 -3.80 -12.41
N LYS A 43 -5.06 -4.39 -13.60
CA LYS A 43 -4.79 -3.71 -14.87
C LYS A 43 -6.09 -3.41 -15.59
N GLN A 44 -6.28 -2.17 -16.03
CA GLN A 44 -7.39 -1.82 -16.90
C GLN A 44 -7.18 -2.44 -18.29
N THR A 45 -8.21 -3.11 -18.80
CA THR A 45 -8.27 -3.69 -20.15
C THR A 45 -9.52 -3.18 -20.87
N ALA A 46 -9.65 -3.49 -22.16
CA ALA A 46 -10.85 -3.13 -22.92
C ALA A 46 -12.14 -3.74 -22.34
N SER A 47 -12.03 -4.87 -21.64
CA SER A 47 -13.14 -5.57 -20.96
C SER A 47 -13.30 -5.21 -19.48
N GLY A 48 -12.61 -4.17 -18.99
CA GLY A 48 -12.61 -3.77 -17.57
C GLY A 48 -11.30 -4.14 -16.86
N TYR A 49 -11.30 -4.16 -15.53
CA TYR A 49 -10.10 -4.47 -14.76
C TYR A 49 -9.88 -5.98 -14.62
N GLN A 50 -8.63 -6.42 -14.83
CA GLN A 50 -8.20 -7.80 -14.65
C GLN A 50 -6.98 -7.89 -13.74
N LYS A 51 -6.93 -8.92 -12.90
CA LYS A 51 -5.72 -9.27 -12.15
C LYS A 51 -4.68 -9.78 -13.13
N THR A 52 -3.51 -9.17 -13.11
CA THR A 52 -2.38 -9.53 -13.96
C THR A 52 -1.17 -9.78 -13.09
N ALA A 53 -0.36 -10.78 -13.45
CA ALA A 53 0.95 -10.98 -12.84
C ALA A 53 1.79 -9.71 -13.00
N LEU A 54 2.59 -9.39 -11.99
CA LEU A 54 3.34 -8.14 -11.96
C LEU A 54 4.32 -7.96 -13.12
N THR A 55 4.83 -9.05 -13.68
CA THR A 55 5.70 -9.03 -14.86
C THR A 55 5.05 -8.41 -16.08
N ASP A 56 3.71 -8.44 -16.17
CA ASP A 56 2.96 -8.04 -17.37
C ASP A 56 2.14 -6.75 -17.13
N ALA A 57 2.25 -6.19 -15.93
CA ALA A 57 1.48 -5.03 -15.50
C ALA A 57 1.99 -3.69 -16.09
N ASN A 58 3.15 -3.68 -16.77
CA ASN A 58 3.85 -2.45 -17.19
C ASN A 58 3.94 -1.41 -16.05
N GLY A 59 4.19 -1.90 -14.84
CA GLY A 59 4.22 -1.06 -13.64
C GLY A 59 5.53 -0.30 -13.48
N SER A 60 5.50 0.73 -12.63
CA SER A 60 6.67 1.47 -12.12
C SER A 60 7.66 0.60 -11.33
N PHE A 61 7.32 -0.67 -11.09
CA PHE A 61 8.13 -1.60 -10.33
C PHE A 61 8.07 -3.01 -10.90
N THR A 62 9.15 -3.77 -10.72
CA THR A 62 9.13 -5.24 -10.79
C THR A 62 9.29 -5.82 -9.40
N LEU A 63 8.60 -6.93 -9.13
CA LEU A 63 8.68 -7.63 -7.85
C LEU A 63 9.18 -9.06 -8.05
N GLN A 64 10.14 -9.45 -7.22
CA GLN A 64 10.65 -10.80 -7.12
C GLN A 64 10.33 -11.35 -5.73
N ARG A 65 9.55 -12.43 -5.64
CA ARG A 65 9.30 -13.10 -4.37
C ARG A 65 10.61 -13.67 -3.81
N LEU A 66 10.95 -13.31 -2.58
CA LEU A 66 12.09 -13.86 -1.86
C LEU A 66 11.68 -15.02 -0.95
N GLY A 67 10.49 -14.93 -0.34
CA GLY A 67 9.96 -16.01 0.48
C GLY A 67 8.75 -15.58 1.30
N VAL A 68 8.17 -16.55 2.00
CA VAL A 68 7.09 -16.34 2.96
C VAL A 68 7.34 -17.23 4.17
N GLU A 69 7.04 -16.69 5.35
CA GLU A 69 7.18 -17.38 6.63
C GLU A 69 5.84 -17.32 7.37
N SER A 70 5.48 -18.42 8.01
CA SER A 70 4.35 -18.53 8.92
C SER A 70 4.83 -19.21 10.20
N PHE A 71 4.53 -18.64 11.35
CA PHE A 71 4.81 -19.26 12.64
C PHE A 71 3.72 -18.92 13.65
N SER A 72 3.62 -19.75 14.68
CA SER A 72 2.61 -19.60 15.74
C SER A 72 3.31 -19.29 17.05
N VAL A 73 2.64 -18.51 17.89
CA VAL A 73 3.03 -18.30 19.27
C VAL A 73 1.89 -18.78 20.14
N ASP A 74 2.08 -19.95 20.76
CA ASP A 74 1.01 -20.68 21.41
C ASP A 74 0.58 -19.98 22.70
N SER A 75 1.52 -19.38 23.45
CA SER A 75 1.24 -18.59 24.66
C SER A 75 0.25 -17.44 24.42
N THR A 76 0.31 -16.79 23.25
CA THR A 76 -0.58 -15.68 22.86
C THR A 76 -1.69 -16.12 21.91
N LYS A 77 -1.67 -17.38 21.48
CA LYS A 77 -2.59 -17.95 20.50
C LYS A 77 -2.64 -17.12 19.21
N LYS A 78 -1.49 -16.63 18.73
CA LYS A 78 -1.41 -15.85 17.49
C LYS A 78 -0.60 -16.56 16.43
N ARG A 79 -1.01 -16.39 15.17
CA ARG A 79 -0.21 -16.75 13.99
C ARG A 79 0.33 -15.47 13.35
N HIS A 80 1.61 -15.49 13.02
CA HIS A 80 2.31 -14.41 12.33
C HIS A 80 2.72 -14.86 10.93
N LEU A 81 2.56 -13.96 9.98
CA LEU A 81 2.89 -14.14 8.56
C LEU A 81 3.86 -13.04 8.13
N LYS A 82 4.86 -13.42 7.33
CA LYS A 82 5.77 -12.48 6.67
C LYS A 82 5.88 -12.83 5.20
N ALA A 83 5.62 -11.87 4.32
CA ALA A 83 5.87 -11.99 2.89
C ALA A 83 7.05 -11.10 2.50
N ARG A 84 8.09 -11.68 1.91
CA ARG A 84 9.32 -10.97 1.51
C ARG A 84 9.42 -10.88 -0.01
N TYR A 85 9.66 -9.67 -0.49
CA TYR A 85 9.85 -9.36 -1.90
C TYR A 85 11.08 -8.49 -2.09
N LYS A 86 11.76 -8.66 -3.21
CA LYS A 86 12.69 -7.67 -3.75
C LYS A 86 11.93 -6.85 -4.78
N ILE A 87 12.01 -5.53 -4.65
CA ILE A 87 11.31 -4.57 -5.51
C ILE A 87 12.36 -3.79 -6.25
N THR A 88 12.22 -3.70 -7.57
CA THR A 88 13.12 -2.93 -8.44
C THR A 88 12.33 -1.79 -9.08
N ASN A 89 12.88 -0.58 -9.01
CA ASN A 89 12.28 0.61 -9.59
C ASN A 89 12.50 0.65 -11.11
N THR A 90 11.42 0.55 -11.87
CA THR A 90 11.40 0.62 -13.35
C THR A 90 10.66 1.85 -13.87
N SER A 91 10.33 2.80 -12.99
CA SER A 91 9.50 3.98 -13.31
C SER A 91 10.16 5.04 -14.17
N GLY A 92 11.47 4.95 -14.39
CA GLY A 92 12.25 5.99 -15.09
C GLY A 92 12.59 7.22 -14.25
N LYS A 93 12.18 7.26 -12.97
CA LYS A 93 12.61 8.29 -11.99
C LYS A 93 13.04 7.66 -10.67
N ALA A 94 13.83 8.36 -9.86
CA ALA A 94 14.08 7.94 -8.48
C ALA A 94 12.79 8.09 -7.66
N ILE A 95 12.59 7.21 -6.67
CA ILE A 95 11.38 7.18 -5.84
C ILE A 95 11.79 7.33 -4.38
N GLU A 96 11.14 8.24 -3.67
CA GLU A 96 11.41 8.50 -2.26
C GLU A 96 10.37 7.83 -1.37
N ASN A 97 10.84 7.27 -0.25
CA ASN A 97 10.01 6.78 0.86
C ASN A 97 8.85 5.90 0.40
N ILE A 98 9.15 4.85 -0.37
CA ILE A 98 8.13 3.95 -0.93
C ILE A 98 7.25 3.40 0.17
N ALA A 99 5.94 3.60 0.04
CA ALA A 99 4.94 3.12 0.98
C ALA A 99 3.97 2.13 0.32
N PHE A 100 3.56 1.14 1.10
CA PHE A 100 2.59 0.10 0.78
C PHE A 100 1.38 0.33 1.66
N ILE A 101 0.37 0.99 1.12
CA ILE A 101 -0.73 1.55 1.90
C ILE A 101 -1.99 0.73 1.63
N PRO A 102 -2.55 0.05 2.65
CA PRO A 102 -3.75 -0.75 2.48
C PRO A 102 -4.95 0.08 2.06
N VAL A 103 -5.81 -0.53 1.25
CA VAL A 103 -6.99 0.11 0.67
C VAL A 103 -8.22 -0.73 0.91
N ASP A 104 -9.31 -0.03 1.23
CA ASP A 104 -10.64 -0.53 1.40
C ASP A 104 -11.49 -0.21 0.17
N THR A 105 -12.36 -1.12 -0.22
CA THR A 105 -13.20 -1.04 -1.41
C THR A 105 -14.59 -1.56 -1.10
N ASP A 106 -15.59 -0.83 -1.58
CA ASP A 106 -17.00 -1.23 -1.53
C ASP A 106 -17.53 -1.52 -2.94
N ASP A 107 -18.66 -2.22 -3.00
CA ASP A 107 -19.47 -2.34 -4.21
C ASP A 107 -20.03 -0.95 -4.60
N ASP A 108 -20.10 -0.65 -5.90
CA ASP A 108 -20.61 0.64 -6.39
C ASP A 108 -22.15 0.79 -6.29
N GLY A 109 -22.84 -0.21 -5.74
CA GLY A 109 -24.29 -0.31 -5.65
C GLY A 109 -24.90 -1.17 -6.76
N ASN A 110 -24.10 -1.71 -7.68
CA ASN A 110 -24.53 -2.62 -8.73
C ASN A 110 -23.67 -3.89 -8.80
N PRO A 111 -23.95 -4.91 -7.96
CA PRO A 111 -23.14 -6.13 -7.92
C PRO A 111 -23.02 -6.91 -9.24
N SER A 112 -23.91 -6.64 -10.21
CA SER A 112 -23.89 -7.30 -11.52
C SER A 112 -22.75 -6.84 -12.43
N ASN A 113 -22.11 -5.70 -12.13
CA ASN A 113 -21.03 -5.13 -12.95
C ASN A 113 -19.61 -5.42 -12.40
N ASN A 114 -19.50 -6.17 -11.30
CA ASN A 114 -18.23 -6.40 -10.60
C ASN A 114 -17.20 -7.19 -11.40
N GLY A 115 -17.60 -7.88 -12.48
CA GLY A 115 -16.67 -8.61 -13.34
C GLY A 115 -15.85 -9.69 -12.62
N GLY A 116 -16.40 -10.26 -11.54
CA GLY A 116 -15.71 -11.24 -10.69
C GLY A 116 -14.84 -10.62 -9.58
N ASN A 117 -14.77 -9.30 -9.48
CA ASN A 117 -14.19 -8.64 -8.33
C ASN A 117 -15.12 -8.78 -7.12
N THR A 118 -14.54 -8.87 -5.93
CA THR A 118 -15.26 -8.77 -4.66
C THR A 118 -14.73 -7.57 -3.88
N PRO A 119 -15.59 -6.84 -3.15
CA PRO A 119 -15.14 -5.79 -2.25
C PRO A 119 -14.27 -6.39 -1.14
N THR A 120 -13.63 -5.51 -0.38
CA THR A 120 -13.04 -5.88 0.90
C THR A 120 -14.14 -6.07 1.95
N VAL A 121 -13.78 -6.67 3.09
CA VAL A 121 -14.75 -7.06 4.11
C VAL A 121 -14.86 -5.97 5.17
N GLY A 122 -16.05 -5.36 5.25
CA GLY A 122 -16.31 -4.25 6.18
C GLY A 122 -15.29 -3.13 5.99
N ASN A 123 -14.82 -2.53 7.07
CA ASN A 123 -13.87 -1.41 7.01
C ASN A 123 -12.40 -1.89 7.03
N THR A 124 -12.10 -3.06 6.45
CA THR A 124 -10.76 -3.66 6.49
C THR A 124 -10.17 -3.72 5.08
N PRO A 125 -8.84 -3.72 4.92
CA PRO A 125 -8.23 -3.93 3.60
C PRO A 125 -8.20 -5.42 3.18
N ILE A 126 -8.98 -6.28 3.85
CA ILE A 126 -8.94 -7.74 3.68
C ILE A 126 -10.05 -8.19 2.74
N LYS A 127 -9.75 -9.08 1.81
CA LYS A 127 -10.73 -9.72 0.91
C LYS A 127 -10.43 -11.20 0.69
N SER A 128 -11.37 -11.90 0.06
CA SER A 128 -11.21 -13.31 -0.34
C SER A 128 -10.84 -14.25 0.82
N LEU A 129 -11.33 -13.94 2.03
CA LEU A 129 -10.98 -14.64 3.26
C LEU A 129 -11.75 -15.97 3.34
N ARG A 130 -11.03 -17.09 3.39
CA ARG A 130 -11.60 -18.45 3.38
C ARG A 130 -11.03 -19.34 4.48
N TYR A 131 -11.85 -20.27 4.96
CA TYR A 131 -11.41 -21.40 5.78
C TYR A 131 -10.77 -22.50 4.91
N PHE A 132 -10.19 -23.51 5.56
CA PHE A 132 -9.51 -24.62 4.87
C PHE A 132 -10.42 -25.39 3.91
N ASP A 133 -11.70 -25.52 4.24
CA ASP A 133 -12.70 -26.19 3.40
C ASP A 133 -13.20 -25.32 2.22
N GLY A 134 -12.65 -24.11 2.07
CA GLY A 134 -13.04 -23.14 1.04
C GLY A 134 -14.30 -22.34 1.36
N SER A 135 -14.94 -22.58 2.52
CA SER A 135 -16.08 -21.79 2.96
C SER A 135 -15.68 -20.35 3.31
N ASP A 136 -16.65 -19.44 3.29
CA ASP A 136 -16.42 -18.03 3.58
C ASP A 136 -16.00 -17.81 5.04
N ALA A 137 -14.89 -17.10 5.23
CA ALA A 137 -14.36 -16.72 6.54
C ALA A 137 -14.37 -15.21 6.74
N SER A 138 -15.12 -14.45 5.93
CA SER A 138 -15.23 -12.98 6.00
C SER A 138 -15.42 -12.42 7.43
N SER A 139 -16.16 -13.12 8.29
CA SER A 139 -16.34 -12.73 9.70
C SER A 139 -15.04 -12.67 10.53
N LYS A 140 -13.94 -13.23 10.04
CA LYS A 140 -12.60 -13.17 10.64
C LYS A 140 -11.75 -12.00 10.14
N ALA A 141 -12.24 -11.17 9.21
CA ALA A 141 -11.44 -10.12 8.58
C ALA A 141 -10.89 -9.11 9.60
N SER A 142 -11.69 -8.71 10.59
CA SER A 142 -11.25 -7.83 11.68
C SER A 142 -10.20 -8.45 12.61
N ASN A 143 -10.03 -9.76 12.59
CA ASN A 143 -9.02 -10.45 13.40
C ASN A 143 -7.65 -10.43 12.72
N ILE A 144 -7.57 -10.07 11.44
CA ILE A 144 -6.30 -9.93 10.72
C ILE A 144 -5.75 -8.53 10.98
N THR A 145 -4.63 -8.48 11.69
CA THR A 145 -3.89 -7.25 11.98
C THR A 145 -2.70 -7.14 11.04
N LEU A 146 -2.60 -6.02 10.32
CA LEU A 146 -1.42 -5.67 9.54
C LEU A 146 -0.37 -5.04 10.45
N MET A 147 0.89 -5.43 10.28
CA MET A 147 1.97 -5.01 11.17
C MET A 147 3.35 -5.15 10.54
N ARG A 148 4.37 -4.64 11.24
CA ARG A 148 5.76 -4.99 10.96
C ARG A 148 5.96 -6.50 11.14
N GLY A 149 6.74 -7.12 10.26
CA GLY A 149 7.12 -8.52 10.40
C GLY A 149 7.71 -8.82 11.79
N GLN A 150 7.39 -10.00 12.32
CA GLN A 150 7.85 -10.46 13.63
C GLN A 150 8.87 -11.59 13.49
N SER A 151 9.70 -11.75 14.52
CA SER A 151 10.59 -12.89 14.71
C SER A 151 10.17 -13.66 15.95
N TYR A 152 10.22 -14.99 15.88
CA TYR A 152 9.88 -15.88 16.99
C TYR A 152 11.10 -16.15 17.87
N ASP A 153 10.96 -16.00 19.18
CA ASP A 153 11.95 -16.46 20.16
C ASP A 153 11.45 -17.73 20.85
N ILE A 154 12.11 -18.84 20.55
CA ILE A 154 11.77 -20.16 21.08
C ILE A 154 12.02 -20.29 22.59
N ASN A 155 12.93 -19.50 23.16
CA ASN A 155 13.27 -19.62 24.59
C ASN A 155 12.19 -19.00 25.48
N THR A 156 11.48 -18.00 24.96
CA THR A 156 10.48 -17.22 25.69
C THR A 156 9.06 -17.45 25.18
N ASP A 157 8.89 -18.26 24.12
CA ASP A 157 7.64 -18.43 23.37
C ASP A 157 6.96 -17.08 23.11
N SER A 158 7.73 -16.15 22.54
CA SER A 158 7.32 -14.77 22.33
C SER A 158 7.74 -14.24 20.97
N THR A 159 7.25 -13.05 20.62
CA THR A 159 7.63 -12.35 19.40
C THR A 159 8.34 -11.04 19.70
N SER A 160 9.28 -10.69 18.82
CA SER A 160 9.82 -9.35 18.72
C SER A 160 9.71 -8.83 17.30
N ALA A 161 9.66 -7.50 17.14
CA ALA A 161 9.68 -6.89 15.83
C ALA A 161 10.98 -7.28 15.09
N ASP A 162 10.84 -7.83 13.89
CA ASP A 162 11.98 -8.20 13.06
C ASP A 162 12.68 -6.91 12.59
N PRO A 163 13.93 -6.65 13.04
CA PRO A 163 14.62 -5.40 12.71
C PRO A 163 14.92 -5.27 11.21
N THR A 164 14.90 -6.37 10.46
CA THR A 164 15.11 -6.40 9.01
C THR A 164 13.81 -6.29 8.21
N ALA A 165 12.66 -6.46 8.86
CA ALA A 165 11.36 -6.26 8.21
C ALA A 165 11.10 -4.77 7.99
N THR A 166 10.37 -4.46 6.90
CA THR A 166 9.95 -3.10 6.56
C THR A 166 9.15 -2.49 7.73
N PRO A 167 9.54 -1.28 8.20
CA PRO A 167 8.78 -0.56 9.21
C PRO A 167 7.31 -0.44 8.83
N PHE A 168 6.43 -0.63 9.82
CA PHE A 168 5.00 -0.38 9.68
C PHE A 168 4.67 0.89 10.44
N LEU A 169 4.16 1.88 9.73
CA LEU A 169 3.90 3.22 10.24
C LEU A 169 2.39 3.48 10.29
N THR A 170 1.99 4.33 11.22
CA THR A 170 0.62 4.84 11.38
C THR A 170 0.64 6.35 11.29
N GLY A 171 -0.48 6.97 10.88
CA GLY A 171 -0.56 8.42 10.70
C GLY A 171 0.12 8.91 9.41
N LEU A 172 0.23 8.05 8.40
CA LEU A 172 0.70 8.44 7.07
C LEU A 172 -0.27 9.46 6.46
N ASN A 173 0.27 10.46 5.78
CA ASN A 173 -0.54 11.39 5.01
C ASN A 173 -0.97 10.75 3.69
N VAL A 174 -2.27 10.48 3.57
CA VAL A 174 -2.85 9.80 2.39
C VAL A 174 -3.78 10.70 1.57
N SER A 175 -3.86 11.99 1.91
CA SER A 175 -4.82 12.94 1.29
C SER A 175 -4.63 13.14 -0.22
N GLY A 176 -3.45 12.86 -0.76
CA GLY A 176 -3.16 12.92 -2.20
C GLY A 176 -3.28 11.58 -2.93
N ILE A 177 -3.59 10.48 -2.22
CA ILE A 177 -3.61 9.14 -2.79
C ILE A 177 -5.03 8.83 -3.24
N THR A 178 -5.22 8.73 -4.56
CA THR A 178 -6.53 8.50 -5.19
C THR A 178 -6.48 7.27 -6.12
N PRO A 179 -6.40 6.05 -5.57
CA PRO A 179 -6.30 4.83 -6.37
C PRO A 179 -7.49 4.70 -7.31
N THR A 180 -7.28 4.07 -8.47
CA THR A 180 -8.40 3.74 -9.34
C THR A 180 -9.00 2.40 -8.92
N ALA A 181 -10.29 2.42 -8.56
CA ALA A 181 -11.02 1.21 -8.20
C ALA A 181 -11.21 0.27 -9.41
N PRO A 182 -11.25 -1.06 -9.21
CA PRO A 182 -11.64 -1.99 -10.26
C PRO A 182 -13.10 -1.76 -10.68
N THR A 183 -13.48 -2.28 -11.85
CA THR A 183 -14.87 -2.18 -12.35
C THR A 183 -15.86 -2.75 -11.32
N GLY A 184 -16.92 -1.99 -11.06
CA GLY A 184 -17.97 -2.32 -10.08
C GLY A 184 -17.64 -2.02 -8.63
N MET A 185 -16.47 -1.44 -8.37
CA MET A 185 -16.03 -1.09 -7.03
C MET A 185 -15.83 0.41 -6.89
N VAL A 186 -15.86 0.88 -5.66
CA VAL A 186 -15.42 2.21 -5.25
C VAL A 186 -14.32 2.10 -4.21
N ILE A 187 -13.41 3.07 -4.14
CA ILE A 187 -12.48 3.18 -3.02
C ILE A 187 -13.25 3.71 -1.82
N ALA A 188 -13.45 2.87 -0.80
CA ALA A 188 -14.13 3.27 0.43
C ALA A 188 -13.18 4.09 1.32
N GLU A 189 -11.94 3.62 1.47
CA GLU A 189 -10.93 4.28 2.30
C GLU A 189 -9.51 3.90 1.87
N VAL A 190 -8.61 4.88 1.84
CA VAL A 190 -7.15 4.63 1.84
C VAL A 190 -6.68 4.72 3.28
N LYS A 191 -6.15 3.63 3.83
CA LYS A 191 -5.79 3.59 5.26
C LYS A 191 -4.59 4.49 5.53
N ASN A 192 -4.56 5.18 6.67
CA ASN A 192 -3.45 6.05 7.07
C ASN A 192 -2.28 5.30 7.73
N TYR A 193 -2.09 4.04 7.39
CA TYR A 193 -1.01 3.19 7.90
C TYR A 193 -0.49 2.30 6.79
N GLY A 194 0.69 1.72 6.96
CA GLY A 194 1.27 0.86 5.94
C GLY A 194 2.74 0.56 6.18
N TRP A 195 3.34 -0.18 5.26
CA TRP A 195 4.78 -0.44 5.30
C TRP A 195 5.52 0.65 4.53
N GLN A 196 6.58 1.23 5.11
CA GLN A 196 7.37 2.24 4.42
C GLN A 196 8.85 1.85 4.38
N VAL A 197 9.46 1.97 3.20
CA VAL A 197 10.89 1.86 2.99
C VAL A 197 11.46 3.28 2.94
N PRO A 198 12.16 3.74 4.00
CA PRO A 198 12.70 5.09 4.02
C PRO A 198 13.86 5.24 3.03
N GLY A 199 14.05 6.46 2.52
CA GLY A 199 15.15 6.85 1.65
C GLY A 199 14.79 6.85 0.16
N VAL A 200 15.81 6.96 -0.68
CA VAL A 200 15.67 7.08 -2.14
C VAL A 200 15.97 5.74 -2.80
N LEU A 201 15.03 5.22 -3.58
CA LEU A 201 15.24 4.11 -4.50
C LEU A 201 15.57 4.67 -5.90
N PRO A 202 16.84 4.64 -6.34
CA PRO A 202 17.22 5.17 -7.65
C PRO A 202 16.58 4.39 -8.80
N ILE A 203 16.63 4.95 -10.00
CA ILE A 203 16.19 4.27 -11.24
C ILE A 203 16.97 2.95 -11.38
N GLY A 204 16.28 1.83 -11.59
CA GLY A 204 16.87 0.50 -11.65
C GLY A 204 17.36 -0.05 -10.30
N GLY A 205 17.31 0.76 -9.24
CA GLY A 205 17.64 0.36 -7.88
C GLY A 205 16.68 -0.70 -7.36
N SER A 206 17.15 -1.53 -6.42
CA SER A 206 16.33 -2.55 -5.76
C SER A 206 16.36 -2.45 -4.25
N VAL A 207 15.25 -2.80 -3.61
CA VAL A 207 15.13 -2.88 -2.15
C VAL A 207 14.32 -4.10 -1.74
N ASN A 208 14.64 -4.69 -0.60
CA ASN A 208 13.85 -5.76 -0.01
C ASN A 208 12.74 -5.18 0.85
N VAL A 209 11.54 -5.71 0.71
CA VAL A 209 10.38 -5.37 1.53
C VAL A 209 9.83 -6.59 2.22
N THR A 210 9.31 -6.40 3.43
CA THR A 210 8.64 -7.43 4.22
C THR A 210 7.28 -6.91 4.66
N LEU A 211 6.22 -7.55 4.17
CA LEU A 211 4.83 -7.25 4.51
C LEU A 211 4.39 -8.25 5.57
N GLY A 212 3.95 -7.76 6.74
CA GLY A 212 3.67 -8.58 7.91
C GLY A 212 2.19 -8.57 8.31
N ALA A 213 1.63 -9.73 8.65
CA ALA A 213 0.27 -9.82 9.18
C ALA A 213 0.21 -10.80 10.34
N SER A 214 -0.81 -10.67 11.18
CA SER A 214 -1.09 -11.66 12.23
C SER A 214 -2.59 -11.82 12.44
N TYR A 215 -3.00 -12.96 12.97
CA TYR A 215 -4.35 -13.16 13.48
C TYR A 215 -4.36 -14.08 14.69
N ASP A 216 -5.43 -13.98 15.46
CA ASP A 216 -5.69 -14.87 16.58
C ASP A 216 -6.09 -16.25 16.04
N MET A 217 -5.39 -17.27 16.52
CA MET A 217 -5.70 -18.67 16.26
C MET A 217 -6.98 -19.05 17.00
N ALA A 218 -7.85 -19.77 16.30
CA ALA A 218 -9.10 -20.25 16.83
C ALA A 218 -8.85 -21.32 17.90
N VAL A 219 -9.58 -21.18 19.01
CA VAL A 219 -9.61 -22.14 20.11
C VAL A 219 -11.06 -22.46 20.47
N ASP A 220 -11.29 -23.67 20.99
CA ASP A 220 -12.57 -24.06 21.57
C ASP A 220 -12.76 -23.51 23.00
N GLY A 221 -13.90 -23.85 23.61
CA GLY A 221 -14.24 -23.42 24.97
C GLY A 221 -13.29 -23.92 26.06
N ASP A 222 -12.54 -24.99 25.78
CA ASP A 222 -11.51 -25.55 26.67
C ASP A 222 -10.11 -25.00 26.37
N GLY A 223 -10.01 -24.07 25.40
CA GLY A 223 -8.77 -23.41 25.01
C GLY A 223 -7.88 -24.22 24.08
N LYS A 224 -8.37 -25.33 23.52
CA LYS A 224 -7.63 -26.16 22.55
C LYS A 224 -7.76 -25.59 21.14
N PHE A 225 -6.68 -25.62 20.37
CA PHE A 225 -6.66 -25.10 19.00
C PHE A 225 -7.63 -25.84 18.08
N THR A 226 -8.34 -25.07 17.25
CA THR A 226 -9.26 -25.54 16.21
C THR A 226 -8.85 -24.96 14.84
N PRO A 227 -7.77 -25.47 14.21
CA PRO A 227 -7.20 -24.85 13.00
C PRO A 227 -8.13 -24.79 11.80
N GLN A 228 -9.18 -25.63 11.76
CA GLN A 228 -10.22 -25.57 10.73
C GLN A 228 -10.99 -24.24 10.73
N ASN A 229 -10.99 -23.53 11.86
CA ASN A 229 -11.64 -22.23 12.04
C ASN A 229 -10.65 -21.05 11.91
N ASP A 230 -9.40 -21.31 11.53
CA ASP A 230 -8.40 -20.27 11.24
C ASP A 230 -8.54 -19.78 9.78
N PRO A 231 -8.22 -18.51 9.50
CA PRO A 231 -7.95 -18.05 8.13
C PRO A 231 -6.98 -18.98 7.40
N TYR A 232 -7.42 -19.56 6.27
CA TYR A 232 -6.57 -20.41 5.44
C TYR A 232 -5.97 -19.65 4.24
N SER A 233 -6.79 -18.82 3.59
CA SER A 233 -6.38 -17.92 2.54
C SER A 233 -7.08 -16.58 2.69
N PHE A 234 -6.38 -15.50 2.33
CA PHE A 234 -6.94 -14.16 2.28
C PHE A 234 -6.04 -13.27 1.44
N SER A 235 -6.58 -12.14 1.03
CA SER A 235 -5.82 -11.14 0.30
C SER A 235 -5.88 -9.80 1.01
N ILE A 236 -4.80 -9.03 0.89
CA ILE A 236 -4.70 -7.65 1.33
C ILE A 236 -4.66 -6.78 0.08
N LEU A 237 -5.57 -5.81 -0.01
CA LEU A 237 -5.58 -4.82 -1.06
C LEU A 237 -4.74 -3.61 -0.63
N PHE A 238 -3.88 -3.10 -1.49
CA PHE A 238 -3.01 -1.96 -1.20
C PHE A 238 -2.62 -1.19 -2.47
N VAL A 239 -2.05 0.00 -2.27
CA VAL A 239 -1.38 0.78 -3.32
C VAL A 239 0.07 1.05 -2.98
N PHE A 240 0.86 1.29 -4.02
CA PHE A 240 2.17 1.92 -3.89
C PHE A 240 1.99 3.43 -3.86
N SER A 241 2.60 4.07 -2.88
CA SER A 241 2.75 5.52 -2.85
C SER A 241 4.21 5.89 -2.73
N GLU A 242 4.57 7.03 -3.29
CA GLU A 242 5.80 7.73 -2.94
C GLU A 242 5.40 8.87 -2.00
N GLU A 243 6.16 9.05 -0.92
CA GLU A 243 6.10 10.31 -0.18
C GLU A 243 7.21 11.17 -0.74
N VAL A 244 6.83 12.12 -1.59
CA VAL A 244 7.76 13.15 -2.07
C VAL A 244 8.06 14.04 -0.87
N THR A 245 9.07 13.66 -0.08
CA THR A 245 9.80 14.68 0.67
C THR A 245 10.31 15.65 -0.38
N THR A 246 10.13 16.95 -0.18
CA THR A 246 10.52 17.98 -1.15
C THR A 246 12.06 18.09 -1.31
N SER A 247 12.78 16.98 -1.48
CA SER A 247 14.21 16.87 -1.74
C SER A 247 14.62 17.43 -3.11
N GLY A 248 13.66 17.84 -3.94
CA GLY A 248 13.92 18.51 -5.22
C GLY A 248 13.71 20.03 -5.21
N ILE A 249 13.24 20.63 -4.10
CA ILE A 249 13.19 22.09 -4.00
C ILE A 249 14.54 22.55 -3.46
N THR A 250 15.47 22.83 -4.36
CA THR A 250 16.63 23.66 -4.02
C THR A 250 16.06 24.97 -3.49
N ARG A 251 16.34 25.30 -2.23
CA ARG A 251 15.78 26.52 -1.64
C ARG A 251 16.38 27.69 -2.40
N ILE A 252 15.59 28.73 -2.66
CA ILE A 252 16.05 29.88 -3.46
C ILE A 252 17.38 30.45 -2.91
N HIS A 253 17.59 30.42 -1.58
CA HIS A 253 18.85 30.86 -0.97
C HIS A 253 20.06 29.98 -1.29
N ASP A 254 19.86 28.70 -1.60
CA ASP A 254 20.94 27.79 -2.03
C ASP A 254 21.38 28.09 -3.48
N ILE A 255 20.53 28.74 -4.30
CA ILE A 255 20.81 29.12 -5.70
C ILE A 255 21.31 30.58 -5.81
N GLN A 256 20.81 31.49 -4.96
CA GLN A 256 21.06 32.93 -5.11
C GLN A 256 22.53 33.34 -4.90
N GLY A 257 23.36 32.49 -4.30
CA GLY A 257 24.75 32.80 -4.00
C GLY A 257 24.88 34.04 -3.10
N ALA A 258 26.10 34.55 -2.95
CA ALA A 258 26.34 35.85 -2.33
C ALA A 258 26.40 36.93 -3.42
N THR A 259 25.88 38.12 -3.15
CA THR A 259 26.12 39.28 -4.01
C THR A 259 27.61 39.62 -4.04
N ALA A 260 28.06 40.42 -5.03
CA ALA A 260 29.45 40.88 -5.09
C ALA A 260 29.87 41.74 -3.86
N SER A 261 28.90 42.28 -3.10
CA SER A 261 29.12 42.95 -1.81
C SER A 261 29.25 42.00 -0.61
N GLY A 262 29.08 40.69 -0.81
CA GLY A 262 29.16 39.67 0.23
C GLY A 262 27.85 39.41 0.97
N ASP A 263 26.73 39.95 0.50
CA ASP A 263 25.42 39.69 1.10
C ASP A 263 24.92 38.32 0.65
N ALA A 264 24.86 37.36 1.57
CA ALA A 264 24.24 36.06 1.32
C ALA A 264 22.74 36.14 1.63
N ALA A 265 21.92 35.42 0.85
CA ALA A 265 20.53 35.18 1.21
C ALA A 265 20.50 34.46 2.57
N SER A 266 19.94 35.11 3.61
CA SER A 266 19.91 34.56 4.96
C SER A 266 19.07 33.28 5.00
N PRO A 267 19.54 32.20 5.67
CA PRO A 267 18.74 31.00 5.83
C PRO A 267 17.46 31.38 6.58
N LEU A 268 16.32 30.94 6.03
CA LEU A 268 14.95 31.17 6.54
C LEU A 268 14.67 30.46 7.88
N ALA A 269 15.65 30.40 8.79
CA ALA A 269 15.49 29.79 10.10
C ALA A 269 14.46 30.60 10.92
N GLY A 270 13.28 30.00 11.11
CA GLY A 270 12.23 30.53 12.01
C GLY A 270 11.09 31.30 11.35
N ASN A 271 11.06 31.44 10.01
CA ASN A 271 9.98 32.14 9.31
C ASN A 271 9.13 31.18 8.45
N THR A 272 7.80 31.36 8.46
CA THR A 272 6.89 30.73 7.50
C THR A 272 6.87 31.57 6.23
N VAL A 273 7.12 30.96 5.07
CA VAL A 273 7.08 31.64 3.77
C VAL A 273 6.14 30.90 2.84
N THR A 274 5.27 31.65 2.18
CA THR A 274 4.45 31.19 1.07
C THR A 274 5.29 31.26 -0.20
N ILE A 275 5.53 30.12 -0.85
CA ILE A 275 6.23 30.08 -2.14
C ILE A 275 5.19 30.25 -3.24
N ASP A 276 5.14 31.44 -3.85
CA ASP A 276 4.18 31.80 -4.91
C ASP A 276 4.69 31.51 -6.34
N GLY A 277 5.84 30.82 -6.46
CA GLY A 277 6.40 30.47 -7.76
C GLY A 277 7.49 29.40 -7.69
N ILE A 278 7.50 28.52 -8.69
CA ILE A 278 8.53 27.50 -8.90
C ILE A 278 9.44 27.99 -10.01
N VAL A 279 10.75 28.06 -9.76
CA VAL A 279 11.75 28.27 -10.82
C VAL A 279 11.89 26.94 -11.55
N THR A 280 11.35 26.85 -12.76
CA THR A 280 11.35 25.62 -13.57
C THR A 280 12.57 25.49 -14.47
N THR A 281 13.46 26.48 -14.51
CA THR A 281 14.69 26.45 -15.33
C THR A 281 15.77 27.33 -14.71
N ASP A 282 16.95 26.76 -14.47
CA ASP A 282 18.17 27.47 -14.10
C ASP A 282 18.97 27.78 -15.37
N LEU A 283 19.12 29.06 -15.69
CA LEU A 283 19.85 29.55 -16.87
C LEU A 283 21.26 30.06 -16.51
N GLN A 284 21.73 29.89 -15.27
CA GLN A 284 23.06 30.38 -14.87
C GLN A 284 24.20 29.70 -15.64
N GLN A 285 23.98 28.51 -16.20
CA GLN A 285 24.93 27.84 -17.10
C GLN A 285 24.69 28.12 -18.59
N ALA A 286 23.54 28.70 -18.96
CA ALA A 286 23.31 29.12 -20.32
C ALA A 286 24.11 30.41 -20.53
N SER A 287 25.20 30.34 -21.29
CA SER A 287 26.04 31.50 -21.66
C SER A 287 25.33 32.49 -22.60
N GLU A 288 24.00 32.55 -22.57
CA GLU A 288 23.15 33.33 -23.46
C GLU A 288 22.19 34.21 -22.65
N LEU A 289 22.74 35.14 -21.87
CA LEU A 289 22.02 36.39 -21.60
C LEU A 289 22.19 37.28 -22.84
N GLY A 290 21.32 37.07 -23.83
CA GLY A 290 21.13 38.02 -24.93
C GLY A 290 20.69 39.36 -24.36
N GLY A 291 21.49 40.40 -24.64
CA GLY A 291 21.39 41.72 -24.02
C GLY A 291 20.01 42.38 -24.09
N PHE A 292 19.77 43.25 -23.11
CA PHE A 292 18.69 44.24 -23.09
C PHE A 292 18.83 45.25 -24.24
#